data_AF-A0A7S2KVJ1-F1
#
_entry.id   AF-A0A7S2KVJ1-F1
#
_cell.length_a   1.000
_cell.length_b   1.000
_cell.length_c   1.000
_cell.angle_alpha   90.00
_cell.angle_beta   90.00
_cell.angle_gamma   90.00
#
_symmetry.space_group_name_H-M   'P 1'
#
loop_
_entity.id
_entity.type
_entity.pdbx_description
1 polymer ?
#
loop_
_entity_poly.entity_id
_entity_poly.type
_entity_poly.pdbx_seq_one_letter_code
_entity_poly.pdbx_strand_id
1 'polypeptide(L)'
;MFQHTAAFNEGSVVSRCARRIMGDTINVHCSFTPMTEEPNLTRTGNNVFGANGVKLRNSCYYPGGIVRFGRVDIDDSSMLLDRSVVGIDTVIESNVLVASLTTVKQDTTVPSRSLLLGNPAMQLIKNGNTDVDETHEIQGEPLIQALLFYFLSSNYELLFVSIPFIATFYSPAYAFWFAQKSDYDFIVSAGISFATLSVAIVSLAIWLMFISLGMKWLLIGNFRSLDGGKLAGVNSWVFFRWELANHCVHSSCSMLLQVIDEFWLTAIFWKMMGASIGKRSLIDPNVLLFEADFVEIGDDCRIEEEATLLGHKFSNGGLEFGPIKIPSRTRIGARAVALPGCDIVDENVQLMPLTHVLPSESLTVGTWHGSPAEKVDVESAIC
;
A
#
# COMPACT_ATOMS: atom_id res chain seq x y z
N MET A 1 -3.51 14.07 -0.76
CA MET A 1 -2.43 14.22 -1.76
C MET A 1 -1.05 13.73 -1.27
N PHE A 2 -0.67 13.87 0.01
CA PHE A 2 0.64 13.42 0.54
C PHE A 2 0.62 12.19 1.49
N GLN A 3 -0.37 11.28 1.39
CA GLN A 3 -0.43 10.09 2.26
C GLN A 3 0.37 8.88 1.76
N HIS A 4 0.88 8.89 0.52
CA HIS A 4 1.46 7.69 -0.09
C HIS A 4 2.96 7.49 0.15
N THR A 5 3.73 8.54 0.41
CA THR A 5 5.18 8.44 0.71
C THR A 5 5.49 8.31 2.20
N ALA A 6 4.53 8.61 3.08
CA ALA A 6 4.74 8.55 4.53
C ALA A 6 4.74 7.10 5.06
N ALA A 7 3.92 6.21 4.48
CA ALA A 7 3.70 4.85 4.99
C ALA A 7 4.98 3.98 5.08
N PHE A 8 5.96 4.15 4.18
CA PHE A 8 7.18 3.32 4.17
C PHE A 8 8.29 3.83 5.11
N ASN A 9 8.39 5.14 5.35
CA ASN A 9 9.35 5.70 6.32
C ASN A 9 8.90 5.55 7.79
N GLU A 10 7.62 5.24 8.00
CA GLU A 10 6.97 5.10 9.31
C GLU A 10 7.38 3.85 10.08
N GLY A 11 7.91 2.83 9.41
CA GLY A 11 8.48 1.61 10.02
C GLY A 11 9.96 1.72 10.42
N SER A 12 10.63 2.83 10.12
CA SER A 12 12.09 2.99 10.27
C SER A 12 12.63 2.83 11.69
N VAL A 13 13.88 2.38 11.82
CA VAL A 13 14.57 2.36 13.13
C VAL A 13 14.56 3.75 13.76
N VAL A 14 14.68 4.80 12.94
CA VAL A 14 14.59 6.19 13.39
C VAL A 14 13.18 6.55 13.88
N SER A 15 12.12 6.16 13.15
CA SER A 15 10.75 6.40 13.60
C SER A 15 10.43 5.62 14.88
N ARG A 16 10.90 4.37 15.02
CA ARG A 16 10.76 3.57 16.23
C ARG A 16 11.47 4.22 17.43
N CYS A 17 12.70 4.69 17.24
CA CYS A 17 13.43 5.42 18.26
C CYS A 17 12.73 6.73 18.63
N ALA A 18 12.26 7.51 17.65
CA ALA A 18 11.53 8.75 17.88
C ALA A 18 10.22 8.50 18.64
N ARG A 19 9.45 7.47 18.28
CA ARG A 19 8.23 7.08 19.00
C ARG A 19 8.50 6.63 20.42
N ARG A 20 9.56 5.86 20.64
CA ARG A 20 9.99 5.47 21.99
C ARG A 20 10.41 6.67 22.84
N ILE A 21 11.04 7.68 22.24
CA ILE A 21 11.30 8.98 22.90
C ILE A 21 9.99 9.72 23.22
N MET A 22 9.00 9.64 22.33
CA MET A 22 7.64 10.18 22.53
C MET A 22 6.76 9.29 23.44
N GLY A 23 7.34 8.28 24.10
CA GLY A 23 6.74 7.44 25.14
C GLY A 23 5.96 6.21 24.66
N ASP A 24 6.10 5.85 23.39
CA ASP A 24 5.62 4.58 22.86
C ASP A 24 6.43 3.39 23.41
N THR A 25 5.77 2.26 23.62
CA THR A 25 6.40 1.01 24.07
C THR A 25 6.47 -0.01 22.94
N ILE A 26 7.08 0.38 21.82
CA ILE A 26 7.30 -0.51 20.66
C ILE A 26 8.52 -1.41 20.86
N ASN A 27 8.38 -2.70 20.52
CA ASN A 27 9.50 -3.63 20.42
C ASN A 27 10.26 -3.47 19.08
N VAL A 28 11.59 -3.63 19.12
CA VAL A 28 12.48 -3.53 17.95
C VAL A 28 12.22 -4.59 16.86
N HIS A 29 11.53 -5.68 17.18
CA HIS A 29 11.25 -6.78 16.25
C HIS A 29 9.90 -6.68 15.51
N CYS A 30 9.07 -5.67 15.80
CA CYS A 30 7.87 -5.42 15.00
C CYS A 30 8.25 -5.06 13.55
N SER A 31 7.49 -5.53 12.57
CA SER A 31 7.68 -5.19 11.14
C SER A 31 6.48 -4.36 10.70
N PHE A 32 6.69 -3.28 9.94
CA PHE A 32 5.66 -2.31 9.56
C PHE A 32 4.84 -1.76 10.75
N THR A 33 5.25 -0.61 11.30
CA THR A 33 4.60 -0.04 12.49
C THR A 33 3.43 0.88 12.08
N PRO A 34 2.19 0.60 12.50
CA PRO A 34 1.03 1.41 12.17
C PRO A 34 1.16 2.84 12.69
N MET A 35 0.53 3.82 12.04
CA MET A 35 0.60 5.22 12.49
C MET A 35 -0.08 5.36 13.86
N THR A 36 0.70 5.68 14.89
CA THR A 36 0.18 5.98 16.23
C THR A 36 -0.24 7.44 16.28
N GLU A 37 -1.52 7.70 16.58
CA GLU A 37 -1.99 9.08 16.79
C GLU A 37 -1.36 9.69 18.05
N GLU A 38 -1.33 8.92 19.14
CA GLU A 38 -0.73 9.32 20.41
C GLU A 38 0.23 8.21 20.91
N PRO A 39 1.54 8.37 20.69
CA PRO A 39 2.53 7.33 21.03
C PRO A 39 2.47 6.89 22.50
N ASN A 40 2.24 7.83 23.43
CA ASN A 40 2.09 7.57 24.87
C ASN A 40 0.89 6.69 25.27
N LEU A 41 -0.08 6.53 24.37
CA LEU A 41 -1.31 5.77 24.60
C LEU A 41 -1.34 4.47 23.80
N THR A 42 -0.24 4.12 23.14
CA THR A 42 -0.12 2.88 22.40
C THR A 42 0.94 1.97 23.03
N ARG A 43 0.63 0.68 23.06
CA ARG A 43 1.57 -0.37 23.43
C ARG A 43 1.50 -1.47 22.41
N THR A 44 2.65 -1.92 21.93
CA THR A 44 2.76 -3.06 21.02
C THR A 44 3.72 -4.10 21.58
N GLY A 45 3.30 -5.36 21.58
CA GLY A 45 4.11 -6.51 21.92
C GLY A 45 5.21 -6.80 20.90
N ASN A 46 5.75 -8.00 20.96
CA ASN A 46 6.80 -8.50 20.08
C ASN A 46 6.21 -8.98 18.74
N ASN A 47 6.91 -8.74 17.63
CA ASN A 47 6.54 -9.23 16.30
C ASN A 47 5.13 -8.84 15.84
N VAL A 48 4.65 -7.65 16.25
CA VAL A 48 3.41 -7.09 15.71
C VAL A 48 3.67 -6.62 14.28
N PHE A 49 2.74 -6.94 13.38
CA PHE A 49 2.77 -6.51 11.98
C PHE A 49 1.61 -5.56 11.68
N GLY A 50 1.86 -4.43 11.04
CA GLY A 50 0.82 -3.47 10.66
C GLY A 50 0.94 -3.01 9.21
N ALA A 51 0.10 -3.51 8.31
CA ALA A 51 0.12 -3.20 6.89
C ALA A 51 -0.22 -1.73 6.55
N ASN A 52 -0.37 -1.41 5.26
CA ASN A 52 -0.46 -0.02 4.82
C ASN A 52 -1.75 0.66 5.30
N GLY A 53 -1.59 1.86 5.88
CA GLY A 53 -2.72 2.69 6.28
C GLY A 53 -3.49 2.18 7.50
N VAL A 54 -2.93 1.25 8.28
CA VAL A 54 -3.46 0.88 9.60
C VAL A 54 -3.48 2.11 10.51
N LYS A 55 -4.63 2.37 11.14
CA LYS A 55 -4.79 3.48 12.09
C LYS A 55 -5.10 2.98 13.49
N LEU A 56 -4.22 3.32 14.41
CA LEU A 56 -4.45 3.13 15.84
C LEU A 56 -5.02 4.43 16.40
N ARG A 57 -6.33 4.45 16.67
CA ARG A 57 -6.99 5.64 17.19
C ARG A 57 -6.86 5.69 18.70
N ASN A 58 -6.05 6.63 19.17
CA ASN A 58 -5.97 6.95 20.60
C ASN A 58 -6.91 8.08 21.00
N SER A 59 -7.59 8.70 20.03
CA SER A 59 -8.52 9.80 20.24
C SER A 59 -9.88 9.57 19.54
N CYS A 60 -10.96 9.92 20.24
CA CYS A 60 -12.32 9.93 19.71
C CYS A 60 -12.98 11.29 19.98
N TYR A 61 -13.62 11.85 18.95
CA TYR A 61 -14.31 13.14 19.01
C TYR A 61 -15.81 12.91 19.15
N TYR A 62 -16.42 13.55 20.15
CA TYR A 62 -17.85 13.52 20.38
C TYR A 62 -18.49 14.87 20.02
N PRO A 63 -19.74 14.88 19.55
CA PRO A 63 -20.50 16.12 19.37
C PRO A 63 -20.46 16.99 20.63
N GLY A 64 -20.22 18.29 20.46
CA GLY A 64 -20.03 19.22 21.58
C GLY A 64 -18.57 19.49 21.95
N GLY A 65 -17.61 19.02 21.14
CA GLY A 65 -16.18 19.36 21.29
C GLY A 65 -15.47 18.56 22.39
N ILE A 66 -16.06 17.45 22.84
CA ILE A 66 -15.44 16.56 23.82
C ILE A 66 -14.51 15.60 23.08
N VAL A 67 -13.25 15.53 23.53
CA VAL A 67 -12.27 14.55 23.05
C VAL A 67 -12.02 13.53 24.16
N ARG A 68 -12.24 12.25 23.87
CA ARG A 68 -11.83 11.15 24.75
C ARG A 68 -10.53 10.58 24.22
N PHE A 69 -9.57 10.47 25.11
CA PHE A 69 -8.34 9.73 24.86
C PHE A 69 -8.46 8.35 25.48
N GLY A 70 -7.94 7.33 24.78
CA GLY A 70 -7.94 5.97 25.26
C GLY A 70 -6.74 5.18 24.76
N ARG A 71 -6.45 4.08 25.42
CA ARG A 71 -5.26 3.27 25.14
C ARG A 71 -5.54 2.20 24.09
N VAL A 72 -4.52 1.87 23.31
CA VAL A 72 -4.55 0.74 22.39
C VAL A 72 -3.38 -0.17 22.74
N ASP A 73 -3.71 -1.35 23.29
CA ASP A 73 -2.74 -2.38 23.66
C ASP A 73 -2.82 -3.52 22.64
N ILE A 74 -1.72 -3.78 21.94
CA ILE A 74 -1.61 -4.89 20.98
C ILE A 74 -0.55 -5.85 21.49
N ASP A 75 -0.91 -7.11 21.66
CA ASP A 75 -0.04 -8.14 22.20
C ASP A 75 0.70 -8.90 21.10
N ASP A 76 1.61 -9.80 21.52
CA ASP A 76 2.60 -10.44 20.67
C ASP A 76 2.04 -11.15 19.42
N SER A 77 2.79 -11.11 18.31
CA SER A 77 2.50 -11.84 17.07
C SER A 77 1.10 -11.56 16.47
N SER A 78 0.59 -10.34 16.66
CA SER A 78 -0.66 -9.89 16.04
C SER A 78 -0.40 -9.19 14.70
N MET A 79 -1.32 -9.35 13.76
CA MET A 79 -1.24 -8.75 12.43
C MET A 79 -2.45 -7.85 12.18
N LEU A 80 -2.21 -6.61 11.82
CA LEU A 80 -3.22 -5.64 11.37
C LEU A 80 -3.02 -5.40 9.88
N LEU A 81 -4.03 -5.71 9.06
CA LEU A 81 -3.95 -5.60 7.60
C LEU A 81 -4.47 -4.25 7.09
N ASP A 82 -4.37 -4.02 5.77
CA ASP A 82 -4.44 -2.69 5.15
C ASP A 82 -5.71 -1.91 5.52
N ARG A 83 -5.53 -0.64 5.88
CA ARG A 83 -6.60 0.30 6.23
C ARG A 83 -7.52 -0.19 7.37
N SER A 84 -7.06 -1.12 8.20
CA SER A 84 -7.78 -1.47 9.43
C SER A 84 -7.70 -0.33 10.45
N VAL A 85 -8.76 -0.18 11.23
CA VAL A 85 -8.88 0.89 12.23
C VAL A 85 -9.15 0.25 13.58
N VAL A 86 -8.29 0.55 14.55
CA VAL A 86 -8.43 0.10 15.93
C VAL A 86 -8.91 1.26 16.78
N GLY A 87 -10.06 1.10 17.45
CA GLY A 87 -10.65 2.12 18.31
C GLY A 87 -9.94 2.30 19.65
N ILE A 88 -10.28 3.39 20.35
CA ILE A 88 -9.80 3.67 21.70
C ILE A 88 -10.18 2.59 22.72
N ASP A 89 -9.36 2.43 23.76
CA ASP A 89 -9.56 1.49 24.86
C ASP A 89 -9.74 0.04 24.40
N THR A 90 -8.94 -0.35 23.40
CA THR A 90 -8.96 -1.68 22.80
C THR A 90 -7.73 -2.48 23.21
N VAL A 91 -7.95 -3.75 23.57
CA VAL A 91 -6.88 -4.73 23.85
C VAL A 91 -6.95 -5.84 22.81
N ILE A 92 -5.91 -5.99 22.01
CA ILE A 92 -5.75 -7.08 21.04
C ILE A 92 -4.77 -8.08 21.65
N GLU A 93 -5.26 -9.28 22.01
CA GLU A 93 -4.40 -10.33 22.55
C GLU A 93 -3.52 -10.99 21.46
N SER A 94 -2.66 -11.94 21.86
CA SER A 94 -1.65 -12.50 20.97
C SER A 94 -2.23 -13.32 19.81
N ASN A 95 -1.55 -13.32 18.67
CA ASN A 95 -1.93 -14.08 17.48
C ASN A 95 -3.30 -13.69 16.91
N VAL A 96 -3.68 -12.42 17.00
CA VAL A 96 -4.89 -11.90 16.37
C VAL A 96 -4.56 -11.39 14.97
N LEU A 97 -5.41 -11.73 14.00
CA LEU A 97 -5.36 -11.19 12.64
C LEU A 97 -6.56 -10.25 12.44
N VAL A 98 -6.30 -8.97 12.18
CA VAL A 98 -7.32 -7.98 11.81
C VAL A 98 -7.25 -7.77 10.31
N ALA A 99 -8.29 -8.19 9.59
CA ALA A 99 -8.30 -8.15 8.14
C ALA A 99 -8.38 -6.73 7.57
N SER A 100 -8.10 -6.57 6.28
CA SER A 100 -8.13 -5.27 5.61
C SER A 100 -9.52 -4.62 5.71
N LEU A 101 -9.56 -3.28 5.80
CA LEU A 101 -10.80 -2.50 5.94
C LEU A 101 -11.68 -2.90 7.15
N THR A 102 -11.10 -3.55 8.15
CA THR A 102 -11.83 -3.97 9.38
C THR A 102 -11.75 -2.88 10.44
N THR A 103 -12.89 -2.55 11.05
CA THR A 103 -12.96 -1.59 12.16
C THR A 103 -13.19 -2.30 13.48
N VAL A 104 -12.19 -2.31 14.34
CA VAL A 104 -12.28 -2.83 15.71
C VAL A 104 -12.97 -1.79 16.58
N LYS A 105 -14.08 -2.19 17.22
CA LYS A 105 -14.89 -1.31 18.06
C LYS A 105 -14.10 -0.85 19.29
N GLN A 106 -14.44 0.34 19.77
CA GLN A 106 -13.91 0.91 21.00
C GLN A 106 -14.32 0.06 22.22
N ASP A 107 -13.53 0.13 23.30
CA ASP A 107 -13.82 -0.57 24.56
C ASP A 107 -13.95 -2.12 24.36
N THR A 108 -13.13 -2.71 23.49
CA THR A 108 -13.17 -4.16 23.20
C THR A 108 -11.87 -4.89 23.55
N THR A 109 -12.00 -6.12 24.06
CA THR A 109 -10.89 -7.07 24.17
C THR A 109 -11.08 -8.16 23.14
N VAL A 110 -10.11 -8.29 22.23
CA VAL A 110 -10.10 -9.30 21.17
C VAL A 110 -9.25 -10.47 21.65
N PRO A 111 -9.84 -11.65 21.88
CA PRO A 111 -9.11 -12.78 22.44
C PRO A 111 -8.15 -13.40 21.45
N SER A 112 -7.16 -14.10 21.99
CA SER A 112 -6.06 -14.72 21.26
C SER A 112 -6.55 -15.65 20.14
N ARG A 113 -5.80 -15.75 19.05
CA ARG A 113 -6.10 -16.62 17.88
C ARG A 113 -7.44 -16.29 17.18
N SER A 114 -7.89 -15.05 17.29
CA SER A 114 -9.08 -14.56 16.57
C SER A 114 -8.70 -13.94 15.24
N LEU A 115 -9.58 -14.11 14.25
CA LEU A 115 -9.61 -13.36 13.01
C LEU A 115 -10.75 -12.35 13.08
N LEU A 116 -10.45 -11.06 12.99
CA LEU A 116 -11.45 -10.01 12.85
C LEU A 116 -11.62 -9.66 11.39
N LEU A 117 -12.87 -9.55 10.96
CA LEU A 117 -13.18 -9.33 9.56
C LEU A 117 -14.41 -8.45 9.40
N GLY A 118 -14.26 -7.39 8.61
CA GLY A 118 -15.37 -6.58 8.14
C GLY A 118 -15.69 -5.34 8.96
N ASN A 119 -16.78 -4.66 8.59
CA ASN A 119 -17.27 -3.46 9.24
C ASN A 119 -18.81 -3.52 9.42
N PRO A 120 -19.31 -3.76 10.64
CA PRO A 120 -18.58 -3.91 11.90
C PRO A 120 -17.78 -5.21 11.97
N ALA A 121 -16.63 -5.21 12.66
CA ALA A 121 -15.78 -6.39 12.77
C ALA A 121 -16.53 -7.60 13.33
N MET A 122 -16.61 -8.66 12.53
CA MET A 122 -17.03 -9.98 12.97
C MET A 122 -15.81 -10.76 13.45
N GLN A 123 -15.94 -11.39 14.61
CA GLN A 123 -14.89 -12.19 15.19
C GLN A 123 -15.08 -13.66 14.83
N LEU A 124 -14.09 -14.22 14.16
CA LEU A 124 -14.00 -15.63 13.83
C LEU A 124 -12.92 -16.26 14.70
N ILE A 125 -13.31 -17.15 15.61
CA ILE A 125 -12.35 -17.92 16.41
C ILE A 125 -11.87 -19.09 15.56
N LYS A 126 -10.55 -19.19 15.35
CA LYS A 126 -9.95 -20.31 14.62
C LYS A 126 -10.05 -21.58 15.49
N ASN A 127 -11.12 -22.36 15.32
CA ASN A 127 -11.26 -23.66 16.00
C ASN A 127 -10.15 -24.60 15.50
N GLY A 128 -9.27 -25.01 16.41
CA GLY A 128 -8.04 -25.75 16.10
C GLY A 128 -8.29 -27.20 15.65
N ASN A 129 -8.71 -27.39 14.39
CA ASN A 129 -8.85 -28.73 13.80
C ASN A 129 -8.58 -28.81 12.29
N THR A 130 -7.80 -27.89 11.73
CA THR A 130 -7.17 -28.11 10.41
C THR A 130 -5.72 -28.50 10.64
N ASP A 131 -5.37 -29.74 10.27
CA ASP A 131 -4.02 -30.31 10.20
C ASP A 131 -3.10 -29.49 9.28
N VAL A 132 -2.74 -28.29 9.73
CA VAL A 132 -1.60 -27.51 9.24
C VAL A 132 -0.84 -27.09 10.48
N ASP A 133 -0.10 -28.06 11.01
CA ASP A 133 0.81 -27.97 12.16
C ASP A 133 2.08 -27.14 11.83
N GLU A 134 1.92 -26.13 10.98
CA GLU A 134 2.95 -25.17 10.61
C GLU A 134 2.43 -23.76 10.93
N THR A 135 2.18 -23.49 12.21
CA THR A 135 2.24 -22.13 12.72
C THR A 135 3.69 -21.68 12.61
N HIS A 136 4.09 -21.19 11.44
CA HIS A 136 5.31 -20.39 11.35
C HIS A 136 5.13 -19.21 12.30
N GLU A 137 5.89 -19.20 13.40
CA GLU A 137 5.99 -18.05 14.28
C GLU A 137 6.25 -16.82 13.42
N ILE A 138 5.54 -15.72 13.68
CA ILE A 138 5.83 -14.44 13.03
C ILE A 138 7.22 -14.04 13.49
N GLN A 139 8.22 -14.38 12.68
CA GLN A 139 9.59 -14.02 12.97
C GLN A 139 9.76 -12.54 12.62
N GLY A 140 10.23 -11.76 13.60
CA GLY A 140 10.59 -10.37 13.36
C GLY A 140 11.67 -10.25 12.28
N GLU A 141 11.68 -9.12 11.60
CA GLU A 141 12.73 -8.83 10.62
C GLU A 141 14.11 -8.84 11.28
N PRO A 142 15.13 -9.49 10.67
CA PRO A 142 16.47 -9.40 11.19
C PRO A 142 16.96 -7.95 11.02
N LEU A 143 17.45 -7.35 12.12
CA LEU A 143 17.86 -5.94 12.20
C LEU A 143 18.80 -5.51 11.06
N ILE A 144 19.67 -6.40 10.60
CA ILE A 144 20.60 -6.13 9.49
C ILE A 144 19.86 -5.90 8.17
N GLN A 145 18.83 -6.71 7.86
CA GLN A 145 18.03 -6.53 6.65
C GLN A 145 17.24 -5.22 6.73
N ALA A 146 16.64 -4.92 7.89
CA ALA A 146 15.95 -3.65 8.11
C ALA A 146 16.91 -2.46 7.90
N LEU A 147 18.09 -2.45 8.54
CA LEU A 147 19.07 -1.37 8.36
C LEU A 147 19.55 -1.24 6.92
N LEU A 148 19.79 -2.37 6.22
CA LEU A 148 20.18 -2.37 4.82
C LEU A 148 19.06 -1.82 3.93
N PHE A 149 17.81 -2.19 4.20
CA PHE A 149 16.64 -1.68 3.49
C PHE A 149 16.58 -0.16 3.61
N TYR A 150 16.69 0.39 4.83
CA TYR A 150 16.68 1.84 5.04
C TYR A 150 17.83 2.55 4.35
N PHE A 151 19.04 1.99 4.43
CA PHE A 151 20.18 2.56 3.75
C PHE A 151 19.96 2.60 2.23
N LEU A 152 19.53 1.50 1.62
CA LEU A 152 19.32 1.43 0.17
C LEU A 152 18.13 2.29 -0.30
N SER A 153 17.00 2.23 0.40
CA SER A 153 15.81 3.05 0.10
C SER A 153 16.10 4.54 0.23
N SER A 154 16.74 4.98 1.32
CA SER A 154 17.08 6.41 1.52
C SER A 154 18.04 6.92 0.44
N ASN A 155 19.06 6.12 0.09
CA ASN A 155 19.98 6.48 -1.00
C ASN A 155 19.26 6.48 -2.35
N TYR A 156 18.30 5.58 -2.56
CA TYR A 156 17.50 5.55 -3.77
C TYR A 156 16.65 6.82 -3.91
N GLU A 157 15.90 7.18 -2.86
CA GLU A 157 15.07 8.39 -2.83
C GLU A 157 15.91 9.65 -3.03
N LEU A 158 17.09 9.72 -2.41
CA LEU A 158 17.98 10.86 -2.59
C LEU A 158 18.52 10.96 -4.02
N LEU A 159 19.11 9.88 -4.54
CA LEU A 159 19.84 9.89 -5.80
C LEU A 159 18.93 9.92 -7.03
N PHE A 160 17.83 9.17 -7.00
CA PHE A 160 17.01 8.95 -8.19
C PHE A 160 15.72 9.76 -8.22
N VAL A 161 15.26 10.26 -7.07
CA VAL A 161 14.03 11.07 -6.98
C VAL A 161 14.37 12.52 -6.63
N SER A 162 15.02 12.74 -5.48
CA SER A 162 15.23 14.07 -4.90
C SER A 162 16.20 14.93 -5.70
N ILE A 163 17.37 14.38 -6.08
CA ILE A 163 18.36 15.12 -6.88
C ILE A 163 17.80 15.52 -8.26
N PRO A 164 17.19 14.60 -9.05
CA PRO A 164 16.55 14.96 -10.32
C PRO A 164 15.41 15.96 -10.17
N PHE A 165 14.63 15.86 -9.08
CA PHE A 165 13.60 16.85 -8.77
C PHE A 165 14.20 18.24 -8.53
N ILE A 166 15.21 18.36 -7.66
CA ILE A 166 15.90 19.63 -7.42
C ILE A 166 16.52 20.17 -8.71
N ALA A 167 17.17 19.32 -9.50
CA ALA A 167 17.75 19.70 -10.79
C ALA A 167 16.69 20.24 -11.76
N THR A 168 15.50 19.63 -11.78
CA THR A 168 14.37 20.05 -12.63
C THR A 168 13.96 21.48 -12.32
N PHE A 169 13.80 21.84 -11.05
CA PHE A 169 13.40 23.19 -10.63
C PHE A 169 14.55 24.21 -10.62
N TYR A 170 15.81 23.76 -10.53
CA TYR A 170 16.97 24.64 -10.62
C TYR A 170 17.37 24.96 -12.08
N SER A 171 17.09 24.05 -13.01
CA SER A 171 17.44 24.20 -14.43
C SER A 171 16.92 25.48 -15.10
N PRO A 172 15.70 26.00 -14.83
CA PRO A 172 15.20 27.22 -15.45
C PRO A 172 15.93 28.46 -14.95
N ALA A 173 16.31 28.48 -13.66
CA ALA A 173 17.07 29.57 -13.07
C ALA A 173 18.49 29.61 -13.65
N TYR A 174 19.12 28.45 -13.80
CA TYR A 174 20.41 28.33 -14.47
C TYR A 174 20.34 28.76 -15.94
N ALA A 175 19.32 28.32 -16.68
CA ALA A 175 19.12 28.69 -18.08
C ALA A 175 18.88 30.21 -18.25
N PHE A 176 18.10 30.82 -17.35
CA PHE A 176 17.88 32.27 -17.33
C PHE A 176 19.20 33.03 -17.08
N TRP A 177 19.95 32.63 -16.05
CA TRP A 177 21.25 33.23 -15.73
C TRP A 177 22.25 33.10 -16.90
N PHE A 178 22.30 31.93 -17.54
CA PHE A 178 23.16 31.67 -18.68
C PHE A 178 22.77 32.53 -19.91
N ALA A 179 21.47 32.67 -20.18
CA ALA A 179 20.97 33.52 -21.26
C ALA A 179 21.31 35.00 -21.02
N GLN A 180 21.13 35.50 -19.80
CA GLN A 180 21.54 36.87 -19.42
C GLN A 180 23.04 37.09 -19.59
N LYS A 181 23.86 36.11 -19.18
CA LYS A 181 25.32 36.16 -19.35
C LYS A 181 25.76 36.13 -20.82
N SER A 182 24.89 35.65 -21.72
CA SER A 182 25.13 35.58 -23.15
C SER A 182 24.57 36.80 -23.91
N ASP A 183 24.27 37.89 -23.19
CA ASP A 183 23.75 39.16 -23.73
C ASP A 183 22.38 39.04 -24.44
N TYR A 184 21.55 38.06 -24.09
CA TYR A 184 20.15 38.02 -24.53
C TYR A 184 19.29 38.99 -23.71
N ASP A 185 18.34 39.65 -24.38
CA ASP A 185 17.34 40.49 -23.72
C ASP A 185 16.53 39.71 -22.67
N PHE A 186 15.98 40.44 -21.70
CA PHE A 186 15.20 39.87 -20.60
C PHE A 186 14.05 38.98 -21.07
N ILE A 187 13.29 39.42 -22.08
CA ILE A 187 12.14 38.68 -22.62
C ILE A 187 12.57 37.34 -23.21
N VAL A 188 13.66 37.33 -23.97
CA VAL A 188 14.20 36.10 -24.57
C VAL A 188 14.70 35.16 -23.49
N SER A 189 15.41 35.67 -22.49
CA SER A 189 15.93 34.89 -21.37
C SER A 189 14.80 34.27 -20.53
N ALA A 190 13.73 35.02 -20.28
CA ALA A 190 12.53 34.51 -19.60
C ALA A 190 11.83 33.43 -20.43
N GLY A 191 11.74 33.62 -21.75
CA GLY A 191 11.20 32.61 -22.67
C GLY A 191 12.01 31.31 -22.66
N ILE A 192 13.35 31.39 -22.69
CA ILE A 192 14.24 30.22 -22.58
C ILE A 192 14.05 29.50 -21.24
N SER A 193 13.96 30.25 -20.15
CA SER A 193 13.74 29.69 -18.81
C SER A 193 12.42 28.91 -18.74
N PHE A 194 11.33 29.48 -19.24
CA PHE A 194 10.01 28.83 -19.27
C PHE A 194 10.00 27.56 -20.13
N ALA A 195 10.62 27.61 -21.31
CA ALA A 195 10.76 26.44 -22.18
C ALA A 195 11.60 25.33 -21.50
N THR A 196 12.67 25.72 -20.81
CA THR A 196 13.54 24.78 -20.06
C THR A 196 12.77 24.04 -18.98
N LEU A 197 11.90 24.73 -18.22
CA LEU A 197 11.07 24.09 -17.19
C LEU A 197 10.17 22.99 -17.79
N SER A 198 9.52 23.28 -18.92
CA SER A 198 8.62 22.33 -19.59
C SER A 198 9.37 21.07 -20.02
N VAL A 199 10.54 21.24 -20.66
CA VAL A 199 11.40 20.13 -21.07
C VAL A 199 11.93 19.36 -19.87
N ALA A 200 12.30 20.05 -18.79
CA ALA A 200 12.83 19.44 -17.58
C ALA A 200 11.77 18.58 -16.86
N ILE A 201 10.51 19.04 -16.78
CA ILE A 201 9.40 18.26 -16.21
C ILE A 201 9.15 16.98 -17.02
N VAL A 202 9.12 17.07 -18.34
CA VAL A 202 8.96 15.89 -19.22
C VAL A 202 10.15 14.93 -19.06
N SER A 203 11.37 15.47 -18.95
CA SER A 203 12.58 14.67 -18.74
C SER A 203 12.57 13.97 -17.38
N LEU A 204 12.10 14.63 -16.32
CA LEU A 204 11.91 14.04 -14.99
C LEU A 204 10.88 12.91 -15.05
N ALA A 205 9.75 13.12 -15.73
CA ALA A 205 8.73 12.09 -15.89
C ALA A 205 9.29 10.84 -16.58
N ILE A 206 10.01 11.03 -17.68
CA ILE A 206 10.69 9.95 -18.42
C ILE A 206 11.71 9.24 -17.52
N TRP A 207 12.52 10.00 -16.77
CA TRP A 207 13.50 9.45 -15.83
C TRP A 207 12.85 8.58 -14.76
N LEU A 208 11.82 9.08 -14.07
CA LEU A 208 11.08 8.35 -13.03
C LEU A 208 10.44 7.07 -13.57
N MET A 209 9.93 7.11 -14.80
CA MET A 209 9.39 5.94 -15.49
C MET A 209 10.46 4.87 -15.72
N PHE A 210 11.58 5.24 -16.32
CA PHE A 210 12.65 4.29 -16.66
C PHE A 210 13.40 3.77 -15.44
N ILE A 211 13.61 4.59 -14.41
CA ILE A 211 14.25 4.12 -13.18
C ILE A 211 13.34 3.14 -12.43
N SER A 212 12.03 3.37 -12.40
CA SER A 212 11.06 2.43 -11.80
C SER A 212 11.09 1.08 -12.52
N LEU A 213 11.05 1.10 -13.86
CA LEU A 213 11.17 -0.10 -14.68
C LEU A 213 12.51 -0.82 -14.45
N GLY A 214 13.61 -0.07 -14.49
CA GLY A 214 14.96 -0.59 -14.28
C GLY A 214 15.13 -1.25 -12.91
N MET A 215 14.61 -0.64 -11.84
CA MET A 215 14.68 -1.19 -10.49
C MET A 215 13.88 -2.48 -10.34
N LYS A 216 12.68 -2.55 -10.94
CA LYS A 216 11.88 -3.79 -10.94
C LYS A 216 12.64 -4.96 -11.56
N TRP A 217 13.19 -4.74 -12.76
CA TRP A 217 13.93 -5.79 -13.48
C TRP A 217 15.26 -6.14 -12.82
N LEU A 218 15.94 -5.18 -12.19
CA LEU A 218 17.20 -5.40 -11.48
C LEU A 218 16.99 -6.19 -10.18
N LEU A 219 15.99 -5.82 -9.38
CA LEU A 219 15.80 -6.38 -8.04
C LEU A 219 15.04 -7.71 -8.06
N ILE A 220 14.10 -7.92 -8.98
CA ILE A 220 13.19 -9.09 -8.93
C ILE A 220 13.15 -9.83 -10.25
N GLY A 221 13.14 -9.12 -11.36
CA GLY A 221 12.90 -9.73 -12.67
C GLY A 221 11.42 -10.03 -12.86
N ASN A 222 11.06 -11.30 -13.07
CA ASN A 222 9.68 -11.74 -13.30
C ASN A 222 9.12 -12.43 -12.05
N PHE A 223 8.11 -11.84 -11.43
CA PHE A 223 7.48 -12.39 -10.22
C PHE A 223 6.83 -13.76 -10.43
N ARG A 224 6.45 -14.14 -11.66
CA ARG A 224 5.85 -15.46 -11.94
C ARG A 224 6.79 -16.63 -11.63
N SER A 225 8.09 -16.42 -11.46
CA SER A 225 8.99 -17.49 -10.97
C SER A 225 8.81 -17.81 -9.49
N LEU A 226 8.16 -16.91 -8.74
CA LEU A 226 7.81 -17.08 -7.33
C LEU A 226 6.38 -17.61 -7.16
N ASP A 227 5.66 -17.85 -8.27
CA ASP A 227 4.35 -18.49 -8.29
C ASP A 227 4.47 -19.97 -7.89
N GLY A 228 3.57 -20.43 -7.03
CA GLY A 228 3.58 -21.81 -6.53
C GLY A 228 3.17 -22.01 -5.07
N GLY A 229 2.55 -21.01 -4.43
CA GLY A 229 2.02 -21.14 -3.07
C GLY A 229 3.10 -21.34 -1.99
N LYS A 230 4.36 -21.05 -2.30
CA LYS A 230 5.45 -21.12 -1.32
C LYS A 230 5.45 -19.86 -0.47
N LEU A 231 5.36 -20.06 0.85
CA LEU A 231 5.43 -19.00 1.83
C LEU A 231 6.86 -18.43 1.86
N ALA A 232 7.04 -17.19 1.42
CA ALA A 232 8.30 -16.48 1.60
C ALA A 232 8.31 -15.89 3.01
N GLY A 233 9.07 -16.51 3.92
CA GLY A 233 9.22 -15.99 5.29
C GLY A 233 9.75 -14.55 5.30
N VAL A 234 9.31 -13.75 6.29
CA VAL A 234 9.69 -12.33 6.44
C VAL A 234 11.22 -12.14 6.56
N ASN A 235 11.92 -13.12 7.11
CA ASN A 235 13.38 -13.12 7.23
C ASN A 235 14.13 -13.48 5.92
N SER A 236 13.41 -13.82 4.85
CA SER A 236 14.00 -14.30 3.60
C SER A 236 14.53 -13.17 2.74
N TRP A 237 15.61 -13.45 2.01
CA TRP A 237 16.13 -12.52 1.00
C TRP A 237 15.12 -12.23 -0.12
N VAL A 238 14.16 -13.13 -0.34
CA VAL A 238 13.05 -12.91 -1.29
C VAL A 238 12.14 -11.79 -0.80
N PHE A 239 11.77 -11.80 0.49
CA PHE A 239 10.94 -10.76 1.11
C PHE A 239 11.65 -9.41 1.05
N PHE A 240 12.93 -9.36 1.44
CA PHE A 240 13.72 -8.14 1.36
C PHE A 240 13.79 -7.54 -0.06
N ARG A 241 14.03 -8.37 -1.08
CA ARG A 241 14.08 -7.92 -2.49
C ARG A 241 12.72 -7.42 -2.97
N TRP A 242 11.66 -8.14 -2.58
CA TRP A 242 10.27 -7.77 -2.86
C TRP A 242 9.93 -6.40 -2.29
N GLU A 243 10.19 -6.21 -1.00
CA GLU A 243 9.92 -4.95 -0.29
C GLU A 243 10.70 -3.79 -0.89
N LEU A 244 12.01 -3.98 -1.13
CA LEU A 244 12.87 -2.94 -1.71
C LEU A 244 12.42 -2.54 -3.11
N ALA A 245 12.03 -3.50 -3.97
CA ALA A 245 11.58 -3.16 -5.31
C ALA A 245 10.25 -2.42 -5.30
N ASN A 246 9.28 -2.87 -4.48
CA ASN A 246 8.00 -2.18 -4.35
C ASN A 246 8.20 -0.77 -3.81
N HIS A 247 9.07 -0.58 -2.82
CA HIS A 247 9.42 0.74 -2.32
C HIS A 247 9.98 1.62 -3.45
N CYS A 248 11.01 1.16 -4.18
CA CYS A 248 11.58 1.92 -5.29
C CYS A 248 10.57 2.27 -6.37
N VAL A 249 9.72 1.29 -6.74
CA VAL A 249 8.69 1.46 -7.78
C VAL A 249 7.66 2.49 -7.34
N HIS A 250 7.07 2.36 -6.14
CA HIS A 250 6.01 3.24 -5.68
C HIS A 250 6.51 4.64 -5.29
N SER A 251 7.74 4.78 -4.78
CA SER A 251 8.35 6.09 -4.51
C SER A 251 8.56 6.90 -5.80
N SER A 252 8.94 6.25 -6.91
CA SER A 252 9.14 6.93 -8.21
C SER A 252 7.85 7.07 -9.03
N CYS A 253 7.00 6.04 -9.01
CA CYS A 253 5.80 5.94 -9.83
C CYS A 253 4.67 6.86 -9.34
N SER A 254 4.45 6.95 -8.02
CA SER A 254 3.34 7.75 -7.46
C SER A 254 3.40 9.21 -7.89
N MET A 255 4.60 9.79 -7.88
CA MET A 255 4.85 11.16 -8.34
C MET A 255 4.59 11.31 -9.84
N LEU A 256 5.07 10.36 -10.64
CA LEU A 256 4.91 10.37 -12.09
C LEU A 256 3.43 10.34 -12.50
N LEU A 257 2.69 9.36 -11.99
CA LEU A 257 1.31 9.12 -12.39
C LEU A 257 0.40 10.28 -11.98
N GLN A 258 0.62 10.86 -10.79
CA GLN A 258 -0.16 12.02 -10.32
C GLN A 258 0.04 13.28 -11.16
N VAL A 259 1.23 13.47 -11.73
CA VAL A 259 1.49 14.62 -12.62
C VAL A 259 0.81 14.45 -13.97
N ILE A 260 0.66 13.21 -14.43
CA ILE A 260 0.22 12.93 -15.79
C ILE A 260 -1.30 12.72 -15.87
N ASP A 261 -1.99 12.34 -14.79
CA ASP A 261 -3.47 12.21 -14.67
C ASP A 261 -4.21 11.67 -15.91
N GLU A 262 -3.57 10.77 -16.66
CA GLU A 262 -4.04 10.27 -17.95
C GLU A 262 -4.09 8.74 -17.89
N PHE A 263 -5.32 8.21 -17.82
CA PHE A 263 -5.58 6.77 -17.60
C PHE A 263 -4.86 5.83 -18.57
N TRP A 264 -4.67 6.27 -19.82
CA TRP A 264 -4.00 5.47 -20.84
C TRP A 264 -2.50 5.32 -20.57
N LEU A 265 -1.84 6.36 -20.03
CA LEU A 265 -0.43 6.27 -19.71
C LEU A 265 -0.20 5.40 -18.47
N THR A 266 -1.07 5.52 -17.46
CA THR A 266 -1.09 4.62 -16.29
C THR A 266 -1.19 3.16 -16.71
N ALA A 267 -2.12 2.84 -17.63
CA ALA A 267 -2.26 1.49 -18.16
C ALA A 267 -1.01 1.01 -18.93
N ILE A 268 -0.40 1.87 -19.76
CA ILE A 268 0.85 1.53 -20.48
C ILE A 268 1.99 1.27 -19.50
N PHE A 269 2.14 2.11 -18.47
CA PHE A 269 3.15 1.95 -17.44
C PHE A 269 3.01 0.58 -16.75
N TRP A 270 1.82 0.25 -16.27
CA TRP A 270 1.59 -1.04 -15.61
C TRP A 270 1.76 -2.24 -16.56
N LYS A 271 1.44 -2.10 -17.85
CA LYS A 271 1.78 -3.11 -18.88
C LYS A 271 3.28 -3.33 -19.00
N MET A 272 4.09 -2.26 -19.02
CA MET A 272 5.55 -2.37 -19.05
C MET A 272 6.11 -2.99 -17.76
N MET A 273 5.45 -2.73 -16.63
CA MET A 273 5.75 -3.36 -15.36
C MET A 273 5.32 -4.83 -15.30
N GLY A 274 4.57 -5.34 -16.28
CA GLY A 274 4.25 -6.76 -16.47
C GLY A 274 2.77 -7.12 -16.33
N ALA A 275 1.89 -6.17 -16.02
CA ALA A 275 0.45 -6.43 -15.95
C ALA A 275 -0.13 -6.73 -17.33
N SER A 276 -1.06 -7.68 -17.38
CA SER A 276 -1.90 -7.88 -18.56
C SER A 276 -3.12 -6.98 -18.43
N ILE A 277 -3.23 -5.95 -19.27
CA ILE A 277 -4.36 -5.02 -19.23
C ILE A 277 -5.04 -5.00 -20.61
N GLY A 278 -6.34 -5.21 -20.65
CA GLY A 278 -7.17 -5.19 -21.86
C GLY A 278 -7.26 -3.83 -22.54
N LYS A 279 -8.10 -3.77 -23.56
CA LYS A 279 -8.40 -2.57 -24.35
C LYS A 279 -9.46 -1.73 -23.65
N ARG A 280 -9.33 -0.39 -23.75
CA ARG A 280 -10.27 0.60 -23.18
C ARG A 280 -10.46 0.49 -21.66
N SER A 281 -9.57 -0.23 -20.96
CA SER A 281 -9.56 -0.30 -19.51
C SER A 281 -8.86 0.93 -18.93
N LEU A 282 -9.50 1.57 -17.96
CA LEU A 282 -9.06 2.84 -17.35
C LEU A 282 -8.63 2.59 -15.91
N ILE A 283 -7.38 2.94 -15.59
CA ILE A 283 -6.79 2.77 -14.26
C ILE A 283 -6.41 4.15 -13.73
N ASP A 284 -6.95 4.52 -12.56
CA ASP A 284 -6.62 5.79 -11.93
C ASP A 284 -5.14 5.88 -11.54
N PRO A 285 -4.52 7.06 -11.66
CA PRO A 285 -3.12 7.28 -11.29
C PRO A 285 -2.77 6.90 -9.84
N ASN A 286 -3.74 6.99 -8.94
CA ASN A 286 -3.58 6.75 -7.51
C ASN A 286 -3.92 5.32 -7.09
N VAL A 287 -4.11 4.40 -8.03
CA VAL A 287 -4.30 2.97 -7.74
C VAL A 287 -3.01 2.39 -7.17
N LEU A 288 -3.14 1.67 -6.07
CA LEU A 288 -2.06 0.94 -5.41
C LEU A 288 -1.99 -0.47 -6.00
N LEU A 289 -1.15 -0.64 -7.02
CA LEU A 289 -0.94 -1.91 -7.70
C LEU A 289 0.44 -2.48 -7.35
N PHE A 290 0.45 -3.63 -6.68
CA PHE A 290 1.65 -4.35 -6.29
C PHE A 290 1.79 -5.63 -7.13
N GLU A 291 3.04 -6.04 -7.41
CA GLU A 291 3.39 -7.20 -8.24
C GLU A 291 2.62 -7.28 -9.58
N ALA A 292 2.84 -6.28 -10.44
CA ALA A 292 2.13 -6.17 -11.71
C ALA A 292 2.09 -7.45 -12.57
N ASP A 293 3.12 -8.29 -12.54
CA ASP A 293 3.16 -9.57 -13.29
C ASP A 293 2.02 -10.56 -12.93
N PHE A 294 1.41 -10.40 -11.75
CA PHE A 294 0.28 -11.20 -11.26
C PHE A 294 -1.10 -10.59 -11.56
N VAL A 295 -1.15 -9.38 -12.10
CA VAL A 295 -2.40 -8.66 -12.35
C VAL A 295 -2.85 -8.86 -13.80
N GLU A 296 -4.04 -9.42 -13.96
CA GLU A 296 -4.71 -9.61 -15.24
C GLU A 296 -6.04 -8.86 -15.23
N ILE A 297 -6.16 -7.83 -16.06
CA ILE A 297 -7.35 -6.98 -16.23
C ILE A 297 -7.87 -7.16 -17.65
N GLY A 298 -9.15 -7.51 -17.79
CA GLY A 298 -9.85 -7.68 -19.06
C GLY A 298 -10.11 -6.36 -19.81
N ASP A 299 -10.92 -6.45 -20.86
CA ASP A 299 -11.31 -5.31 -21.69
C ASP A 299 -12.41 -4.47 -21.01
N ASP A 300 -12.46 -3.16 -21.28
CA ASP A 300 -13.51 -2.24 -20.81
C ASP A 300 -13.67 -2.18 -19.28
N CYS A 301 -12.59 -2.38 -18.52
CA CYS A 301 -12.60 -2.31 -17.06
C CYS A 301 -12.37 -0.88 -16.54
N ARG A 302 -12.85 -0.60 -15.33
CA ARG A 302 -12.62 0.67 -14.63
C ARG A 302 -12.08 0.41 -13.23
N ILE A 303 -10.85 0.85 -12.97
CA ILE A 303 -10.23 0.81 -11.63
C ILE A 303 -10.15 2.24 -11.11
N GLU A 304 -10.86 2.51 -10.01
CA GLU A 304 -11.00 3.84 -9.44
C GLU A 304 -9.93 4.16 -8.40
N GLU A 305 -9.89 5.43 -8.00
CA GLU A 305 -8.89 6.03 -7.14
C GLU A 305 -8.66 5.27 -5.84
N GLU A 306 -7.39 5.15 -5.45
CA GLU A 306 -6.94 4.52 -4.19
C GLU A 306 -7.37 3.05 -4.01
N ALA A 307 -7.92 2.40 -5.04
CA ALA A 307 -8.13 0.96 -5.06
C ALA A 307 -6.78 0.24 -4.89
N THR A 308 -6.80 -0.90 -4.20
CA THR A 308 -5.59 -1.67 -3.88
C THR A 308 -5.67 -3.05 -4.50
N LEU A 309 -4.73 -3.35 -5.40
CA LEU A 309 -4.56 -4.64 -6.05
C LEU A 309 -3.23 -5.23 -5.56
N LEU A 310 -3.29 -6.22 -4.67
CA LEU A 310 -2.09 -6.87 -4.10
C LEU A 310 -1.90 -8.26 -4.71
N GLY A 311 -0.81 -8.48 -5.44
CA GLY A 311 -0.43 -9.82 -5.94
C GLY A 311 0.13 -10.73 -4.84
N HIS A 312 -0.06 -10.37 -3.58
CA HIS A 312 0.38 -11.09 -2.40
C HIS A 312 -0.66 -11.03 -1.28
N LYS A 313 -0.60 -12.02 -0.38
CA LYS A 313 -1.29 -12.00 0.91
C LYS A 313 -0.30 -12.39 2.01
N PHE A 314 -0.51 -11.82 3.19
CA PHE A 314 0.20 -12.25 4.39
C PHE A 314 -0.54 -13.41 5.03
N SER A 315 0.12 -14.56 5.13
CA SER A 315 -0.40 -15.76 5.77
C SER A 315 0.67 -16.32 6.70
N ASN A 316 0.32 -16.69 7.93
CA ASN A 316 1.20 -17.38 8.89
C ASN A 316 2.67 -16.88 8.91
N GLY A 317 2.91 -15.58 9.09
CA GLY A 317 4.28 -15.05 9.24
C GLY A 317 5.12 -14.97 7.96
N GLY A 318 4.50 -15.10 6.78
CA GLY A 318 5.19 -14.93 5.50
C GLY A 318 4.28 -14.43 4.38
N LEU A 319 4.91 -14.19 3.24
CA LEU A 319 4.30 -13.65 2.04
C LEU A 319 3.96 -14.78 1.07
N GLU A 320 2.69 -14.89 0.69
CA GLU A 320 2.23 -15.83 -0.33
C GLU A 320 1.79 -15.02 -1.56
N PHE A 321 2.44 -15.29 -2.70
CA PHE A 321 2.10 -14.64 -3.96
C PHE A 321 0.99 -15.39 -4.69
N GLY A 322 0.17 -14.65 -5.44
CA GLY A 322 -0.83 -15.25 -6.31
C GLY A 322 -1.46 -14.26 -7.28
N PRO A 323 -2.11 -14.76 -8.35
CA PRO A 323 -2.70 -13.93 -9.38
C PRO A 323 -3.94 -13.17 -8.89
N ILE A 324 -4.16 -11.99 -9.46
CA ILE A 324 -5.42 -11.26 -9.41
C ILE A 324 -6.00 -11.22 -10.83
N LYS A 325 -7.20 -11.77 -11.01
CA LYS A 325 -7.88 -11.79 -12.31
C LYS A 325 -9.15 -10.95 -12.21
N ILE A 326 -9.21 -9.92 -13.05
CA ILE A 326 -10.33 -8.99 -13.18
C ILE A 326 -10.92 -9.18 -14.60
N PRO A 327 -12.05 -9.88 -14.76
CA PRO A 327 -12.71 -10.08 -16.04
C PRO A 327 -13.11 -8.78 -16.72
N SER A 328 -13.41 -8.86 -18.02
CA SER A 328 -13.85 -7.71 -18.82
C SER A 328 -15.11 -7.05 -18.24
N ARG A 329 -15.26 -5.74 -18.49
CA ARG A 329 -16.41 -4.93 -18.05
C ARG A 329 -16.59 -4.89 -16.53
N THR A 330 -15.52 -5.11 -15.78
CA THR A 330 -15.54 -5.05 -14.31
C THR A 330 -15.20 -3.64 -13.84
N ARG A 331 -15.94 -3.15 -12.84
CA ARG A 331 -15.62 -1.91 -12.12
C ARG A 331 -15.10 -2.27 -10.72
N ILE A 332 -13.91 -1.77 -10.39
CA ILE A 332 -13.35 -1.80 -9.04
C ILE A 332 -13.46 -0.39 -8.47
N GLY A 333 -14.37 -0.20 -7.53
CA GLY A 333 -14.69 1.10 -6.93
C GLY A 333 -13.57 1.67 -6.08
N ALA A 334 -13.65 2.97 -5.80
CA ALA A 334 -12.63 3.70 -5.05
C ALA A 334 -12.30 3.02 -3.71
N ARG A 335 -11.01 2.88 -3.40
CA ARG A 335 -10.51 2.23 -2.16
C ARG A 335 -10.93 0.77 -1.93
N ALA A 336 -11.52 0.09 -2.92
CA ALA A 336 -11.75 -1.34 -2.83
C ALA A 336 -10.40 -2.09 -2.71
N VAL A 337 -10.43 -3.27 -2.08
CA VAL A 337 -9.24 -4.11 -1.90
C VAL A 337 -9.48 -5.46 -2.59
N ALA A 338 -8.60 -5.80 -3.53
CA ALA A 338 -8.54 -7.11 -4.17
C ALA A 338 -7.22 -7.80 -3.80
N LEU A 339 -7.32 -8.98 -3.21
CA LEU A 339 -6.20 -9.82 -2.76
C LEU A 339 -6.08 -11.08 -3.63
N PRO A 340 -4.97 -11.82 -3.59
CA PRO A 340 -4.84 -13.06 -4.33
C PRO A 340 -5.87 -14.09 -3.88
N GLY A 341 -6.44 -14.81 -4.86
CA GLY A 341 -7.52 -15.77 -4.61
C GLY A 341 -8.91 -15.14 -4.51
N CYS A 342 -9.06 -13.84 -4.82
CA CYS A 342 -10.36 -13.27 -5.17
C CYS A 342 -10.72 -13.69 -6.60
N ASP A 343 -11.65 -14.63 -6.75
CA ASP A 343 -12.10 -15.09 -8.06
C ASP A 343 -13.30 -14.26 -8.50
N ILE A 344 -13.07 -13.17 -9.24
CA ILE A 344 -14.14 -12.54 -10.00
C ILE A 344 -14.42 -13.44 -11.20
N VAL A 345 -15.51 -14.19 -11.14
CA VAL A 345 -15.77 -15.30 -12.10
C VAL A 345 -16.43 -14.78 -13.37
N ASP A 346 -17.31 -13.80 -13.23
CA ASP A 346 -18.13 -13.27 -14.33
C ASP A 346 -17.65 -11.89 -14.82
N GLU A 347 -17.98 -11.57 -16.07
CA GLU A 347 -17.94 -10.19 -16.57
C GLU A 347 -19.09 -9.35 -15.98
N ASN A 348 -18.97 -8.02 -16.04
CA ASN A 348 -19.99 -7.06 -15.54
C ASN A 348 -20.19 -7.10 -14.02
N VAL A 349 -19.11 -7.34 -13.28
CA VAL A 349 -19.08 -7.21 -11.82
C VAL A 349 -18.75 -5.77 -11.44
N GLN A 350 -19.44 -5.23 -10.44
CA GLN A 350 -19.17 -3.90 -9.91
C GLN A 350 -18.90 -4.00 -8.42
N LEU A 351 -17.65 -3.75 -8.01
CA LEU A 351 -17.32 -3.51 -6.61
C LEU A 351 -17.56 -2.04 -6.31
N MET A 352 -18.43 -1.77 -5.35
CA MET A 352 -18.65 -0.42 -4.84
C MET A 352 -17.42 0.06 -4.04
N PRO A 353 -17.30 1.37 -3.76
CA PRO A 353 -16.20 1.88 -2.96
C PRO A 353 -16.06 1.17 -1.61
N LEU A 354 -14.83 1.03 -1.12
CA LEU A 354 -14.49 0.37 0.16
C LEU A 354 -14.91 -1.11 0.27
N THR A 355 -15.22 -1.77 -0.84
CA THR A 355 -15.55 -3.20 -0.83
C THR A 355 -14.30 -4.04 -0.58
N HIS A 356 -14.40 -4.99 0.34
CA HIS A 356 -13.32 -5.94 0.64
C HIS A 356 -13.77 -7.35 0.25
N VAL A 357 -13.09 -7.92 -0.73
CA VAL A 357 -13.36 -9.28 -1.22
C VAL A 357 -12.46 -10.25 -0.47
N LEU A 358 -13.03 -11.32 0.08
CA LEU A 358 -12.24 -12.30 0.83
C LEU A 358 -11.59 -13.32 -0.09
N PRO A 359 -10.46 -13.92 0.34
CA PRO A 359 -9.89 -15.06 -0.37
C PRO A 359 -10.90 -16.20 -0.48
N SER A 360 -11.00 -16.82 -1.66
CA SER A 360 -11.94 -17.90 -2.00
C SER A 360 -13.40 -17.48 -2.18
N GLU A 361 -13.72 -16.19 -2.12
CA GLU A 361 -15.03 -15.72 -2.58
C GLU A 361 -15.06 -15.66 -4.10
N SER A 362 -16.11 -16.24 -4.68
CA SER A 362 -16.40 -16.19 -6.11
C SER A 362 -17.44 -15.13 -6.38
N LEU A 363 -17.02 -13.99 -6.93
CA LEU A 363 -17.93 -12.90 -7.26
C LEU A 363 -18.58 -13.17 -8.62
N THR A 364 -19.90 -13.25 -8.60
CA THR A 364 -20.75 -13.42 -9.80
C THR A 364 -21.26 -12.07 -10.29
N VAL A 365 -21.81 -12.05 -11.51
CA VAL A 365 -22.36 -10.85 -12.15
C VAL A 365 -23.29 -10.06 -11.23
N GLY A 366 -23.08 -8.74 -11.14
CA GLY A 366 -23.87 -7.84 -10.30
C GLY A 366 -23.02 -6.85 -9.50
N THR A 367 -23.67 -6.13 -8.61
CA THR A 367 -23.04 -5.12 -7.74
C THR A 367 -22.77 -5.71 -6.36
N TRP A 368 -21.59 -5.45 -5.84
CA TRP A 368 -21.12 -5.92 -4.53
C TRP A 368 -20.67 -4.74 -3.70
N HIS A 369 -21.00 -4.76 -2.41
CA HIS A 369 -20.65 -3.70 -1.48
C HIS A 369 -20.34 -4.27 -0.10
N GLY A 370 -19.51 -3.56 0.67
CA GLY A 370 -19.25 -3.86 2.06
C GLY A 370 -17.91 -4.56 2.30
N SER A 371 -17.60 -4.70 3.59
CA SER A 371 -16.47 -5.49 4.07
C SER A 371 -17.07 -6.40 5.14
N PRO A 372 -17.29 -7.70 4.86
CA PRO A 372 -17.02 -8.41 3.60
C PRO A 372 -17.96 -8.01 2.46
N ALA A 373 -17.61 -8.37 1.23
CA ALA A 373 -18.40 -8.08 0.04
C ALA A 373 -19.73 -8.86 0.05
N GLU A 374 -20.85 -8.15 0.03
CA GLU A 374 -22.19 -8.72 -0.14
C GLU A 374 -22.82 -8.23 -1.44
N LYS A 375 -23.59 -9.10 -2.10
CA LYS A 375 -24.28 -8.77 -3.34
C LYS A 375 -25.47 -7.85 -3.02
N VAL A 376 -25.57 -6.72 -3.72
CA VAL A 376 -26.61 -5.72 -3.52
C VAL A 376 -27.37 -5.44 -4.81
N ASP A 377 -28.66 -5.12 -4.68
CA ASP A 377 -29.46 -4.58 -5.78
C ASP A 377 -29.09 -3.11 -6.00
N VAL A 378 -29.05 -2.68 -7.26
CA VAL A 378 -28.54 -1.35 -7.65
C VAL A 378 -29.29 -0.19 -6.97
N GLU A 379 -30.55 -0.38 -6.57
CA GLU A 379 -31.35 0.62 -5.85
C GLU A 379 -30.91 0.84 -4.39
N SER A 380 -30.34 -0.16 -3.72
CA SER A 380 -29.91 -0.05 -2.31
C SER A 380 -28.49 0.49 -2.14
N ALA A 381 -27.70 0.53 -3.21
CA ALA A 381 -26.28 0.92 -3.17
C ALA A 381 -26.03 2.45 -3.23
N ILE A 382 -27.08 3.26 -3.43
CA ILE A 382 -27.01 4.73 -3.63
C ILE A 382 -27.50 5.51 -2.39
N CYS A 383 -27.92 4.82 -1.32
CA CYS A 383 -28.46 5.46 -0.10
C CYS A 383 -27.41 5.75 0.97
#